data_AF-A0A2A4IU58-F1
#
_entry.id   AF-A0A2A4IU58-F1
#
_cell.length_a   1.000
_cell.length_b   1.000
_cell.length_c   1.000
_cell.angle_alpha   90.00
_cell.angle_beta   90.00
_cell.angle_gamma   90.00
#
_symmetry.space_group_name_H-M   'P 1'
#
loop_
_entity.id
_entity.type
_entity.pdbx_description
1 polymer ?
#
loop_
_entity_poly.entity_id
_entity_poly.type
_entity_poly.pdbx_seq_one_letter_code
_entity_poly.pdbx_strand_id
1 'polypeptide(L)'
;MTVGEVSKNLPWVEKYRPSKLEELISHDDIIKTINQFMKENQLPHLLFYGPPGTGKTSTILACARQMYTPQQFNSMVLELNASDDRGIGIVRGQILSFASTRTIFKAGPKLIILDEADAMTNDAQNALRR
;
A
#
# COMPACT_ATOMS: atom_id res chain seq x y z
N MET A 1 -21.00 -14.29 0.41
CA MET A 1 -21.37 -13.52 1.62
C MET A 1 -20.98 -12.08 1.39
N THR A 2 -22.02 -11.24 1.27
CA THR A 2 -22.07 -9.77 1.30
C THR A 2 -20.88 -8.99 0.70
N VAL A 3 -20.95 -8.76 -0.60
CA VAL A 3 -20.35 -7.55 -1.20
C VAL A 3 -21.07 -6.37 -0.53
N GLY A 4 -20.35 -5.64 0.31
CA GLY A 4 -20.90 -4.57 1.15
C GLY A 4 -21.71 -3.58 0.31
N GLU A 5 -22.80 -3.09 0.88
CA GLU A 5 -23.58 -1.98 0.32
C GLU A 5 -22.62 -0.85 -0.07
N VAL A 6 -22.47 -0.62 -1.39
CA VAL A 6 -21.82 0.59 -1.87
C VAL A 6 -22.68 1.74 -1.41
N SER A 7 -22.22 2.43 -0.37
CA SER A 7 -22.91 3.56 0.25
C SER A 7 -23.40 4.50 -0.85
N LYS A 8 -24.71 4.72 -0.94
CA LYS A 8 -25.38 5.40 -2.07
C LYS A 8 -24.85 6.82 -2.36
N ASN A 9 -24.01 7.39 -1.49
CA ASN A 9 -23.41 8.72 -1.58
C ASN A 9 -21.87 8.70 -1.50
N LEU A 10 -21.18 7.72 -2.10
CA LEU A 10 -19.72 7.78 -2.18
C LEU A 10 -19.28 9.01 -3.00
N PRO A 11 -18.35 9.85 -2.50
CA PRO A 11 -17.74 10.92 -3.29
C PRO A 11 -17.19 10.38 -4.61
N TRP A 12 -17.33 11.14 -5.70
CA TRP A 12 -16.90 10.66 -7.03
C TRP A 12 -15.42 10.29 -7.07
N VAL A 13 -14.58 11.01 -6.31
CA VAL A 13 -13.15 10.69 -6.19
C VAL A 13 -12.90 9.27 -5.67
N GLU A 14 -13.73 8.78 -4.75
CA GLU A 14 -13.63 7.41 -4.23
C GLU A 14 -14.32 6.41 -5.17
N LYS A 15 -15.47 6.81 -5.74
CA LYS A 15 -16.25 5.96 -6.64
C LYS A 15 -15.48 5.58 -7.90
N TYR A 16 -14.70 6.52 -8.44
CA TYR A 16 -13.89 6.33 -9.63
C TYR A 16 -12.40 6.12 -9.32
N ARG A 17 -12.05 5.84 -8.04
CA ARG A 17 -10.67 5.51 -7.67
C ARG A 17 -10.25 4.23 -8.42
N PRO A 18 -9.15 4.25 -9.18
CA PRO A 18 -8.68 3.08 -9.91
C PRO A 18 -8.51 1.86 -9.00
N SER A 19 -9.12 0.76 -9.43
CA SER A 19 -9.08 -0.52 -8.72
C SER A 19 -7.96 -1.42 -9.22
N LYS A 20 -7.56 -1.23 -10.48
CA LYS A 20 -6.51 -1.99 -11.18
C LYS A 20 -5.46 -1.07 -11.78
N LEU A 21 -4.28 -1.62 -12.08
CA LEU A 21 -3.19 -0.84 -12.66
C LEU A 21 -3.50 -0.34 -14.07
N GLU A 22 -4.32 -1.05 -14.84
CA GLU A 22 -4.68 -0.65 -16.20
C GLU A 22 -5.65 0.53 -16.24
N GLU A 23 -6.29 0.85 -15.10
CA GLU A 23 -7.22 1.98 -14.95
C GLU A 23 -6.47 3.29 -14.60
N LEU A 24 -5.17 3.22 -14.30
CA LEU A 24 -4.35 4.40 -14.02
C LEU A 24 -4.02 5.12 -15.33
N ILE A 25 -4.50 6.36 -15.43
CA ILE A 25 -4.24 7.22 -16.58
C ILE A 25 -2.91 7.91 -16.35
N SER A 26 -1.98 7.75 -17.30
CA SER A 26 -0.60 8.23 -17.24
C SER A 26 0.29 7.34 -16.35
N HIS A 27 1.58 7.27 -16.71
CA HIS A 27 2.64 6.49 -16.03
C HIS A 27 2.84 5.05 -16.55
N ASP A 28 2.62 4.82 -17.86
CA ASP A 28 2.83 3.51 -18.51
C ASP A 28 4.20 2.89 -18.21
N ASP A 29 5.27 3.68 -18.20
CA ASP A 29 6.62 3.17 -17.95
C ASP A 29 6.82 2.71 -16.50
N ILE A 30 6.23 3.44 -15.54
CA ILE A 30 6.25 3.08 -14.11
C ILE A 30 5.44 1.80 -13.91
N ILE A 31 4.24 1.74 -14.49
CA ILE A 31 3.36 0.56 -14.41
C ILE A 31 4.04 -0.66 -15.04
N LYS A 32 4.69 -0.52 -16.20
CA LYS A 32 5.46 -1.60 -16.84
C LYS A 32 6.60 -2.08 -15.94
N THR A 33 7.35 -1.16 -15.35
CA THR A 33 8.48 -1.48 -14.47
C THR A 33 8.02 -2.21 -13.22
N ILE A 34 6.97 -1.73 -12.55
CA ILE A 34 6.40 -2.38 -11.37
C ILE A 34 5.87 -3.76 -11.73
N ASN A 35 5.15 -3.89 -12.86
CA ASN A 35 4.67 -5.19 -13.34
C ASN A 35 5.81 -6.18 -13.60
N GLN A 36 6.94 -5.72 -14.13
CA GLN A 36 8.12 -6.57 -14.31
C GLN A 36 8.67 -7.05 -12.97
N PHE A 37 8.86 -6.15 -12.01
CA PHE A 37 9.32 -6.52 -10.67
C PHE A 37 8.39 -7.48 -9.93
N MET A 38 7.06 -7.31 -10.10
CA MET A 38 6.08 -8.24 -9.54
C MET A 38 6.17 -9.62 -10.19
N LYS A 39 6.35 -9.70 -11.52
CA LYS A 39 6.53 -10.99 -12.23
C LYS A 39 7.80 -11.72 -11.80
N GLU A 40 8.87 -10.98 -11.56
CA GLU A 40 10.16 -11.54 -11.12
C GLU A 40 10.19 -11.86 -9.61
N ASN A 41 9.12 -11.51 -8.86
CA ASN A 41 9.07 -11.62 -7.40
C ASN A 41 10.23 -10.89 -6.71
N GLN A 42 10.66 -9.76 -7.29
CA GLN A 42 11.79 -8.94 -6.86
C GLN A 42 11.34 -7.49 -6.62
N LEU A 43 10.13 -7.29 -6.08
CA LEU A 43 9.63 -5.96 -5.78
C LEU A 43 10.50 -5.27 -4.72
N PRO A 44 11.22 -4.17 -5.05
CA PRO A 44 12.02 -3.45 -4.08
C PRO A 44 11.13 -2.62 -3.16
N HIS A 45 11.73 -1.98 -2.15
CA HIS A 45 11.04 -0.89 -1.44
C HIS A 45 10.82 0.28 -2.42
N LEU A 46 9.59 0.77 -2.50
CA LEU A 46 9.18 1.83 -3.41
C LEU A 46 8.92 3.13 -2.64
N LEU A 47 9.31 4.25 -3.26
CA LEU A 47 8.98 5.59 -2.78
C LEU A 47 8.21 6.31 -3.88
N PHE A 48 6.90 6.50 -3.69
CA PHE A 48 6.07 7.30 -4.58
C PHE A 48 6.03 8.75 -4.09
N TYR A 49 6.50 9.67 -4.92
CA TYR A 49 6.51 11.11 -4.63
C TYR A 49 5.96 11.89 -5.82
N GLY A 50 5.41 13.06 -5.55
CA GLY A 50 4.83 13.93 -6.58
C GLY A 50 3.62 14.72 -6.06
N PRO A 51 3.06 15.63 -6.88
CA PRO A 51 1.93 16.47 -6.49
C PRO A 51 0.70 15.68 -5.99
N PRO A 52 -0.19 16.30 -5.19
CA PRO A 52 -1.44 15.67 -4.80
C PRO A 52 -2.30 15.32 -6.01
N GLY A 53 -3.06 14.22 -5.93
CA GLY A 53 -3.98 13.81 -7.01
C GLY A 53 -3.33 13.08 -8.21
N THR A 54 -2.04 12.78 -8.19
CA THR A 54 -1.35 12.05 -9.28
C THR A 54 -1.49 10.52 -9.21
N GLY A 55 -2.33 9.98 -8.33
CA GLY A 55 -2.61 8.55 -8.26
C GLY A 55 -1.58 7.70 -7.51
N LYS A 56 -0.69 8.28 -6.69
CA LYS A 56 0.31 7.54 -5.88
C LYS A 56 -0.31 6.45 -5.01
N THR A 57 -1.24 6.83 -4.13
CA THR A 57 -1.97 5.91 -3.24
C THR A 57 -2.79 4.90 -4.03
N SER A 58 -3.47 5.35 -5.09
CA SER A 58 -4.23 4.46 -5.98
C SER A 58 -3.34 3.41 -6.65
N THR A 59 -2.11 3.79 -7.03
CA THR A 59 -1.15 2.89 -7.68
C THR A 59 -0.71 1.77 -6.76
N ILE A 60 -0.27 2.08 -5.53
CA ILE A 60 0.19 1.03 -4.61
C ILE A 60 -0.95 0.09 -4.19
N LEU A 61 -2.17 0.62 -4.03
CA LEU A 61 -3.34 -0.18 -3.70
C LEU A 61 -3.76 -1.11 -4.85
N ALA A 62 -3.68 -0.63 -6.09
CA ALA A 62 -3.90 -1.46 -7.27
C ALA A 62 -2.84 -2.56 -7.38
N CYS A 63 -1.55 -2.25 -7.15
CA CYS A 63 -0.49 -3.27 -7.07
C CYS A 63 -0.80 -4.32 -5.99
N ALA A 64 -1.19 -3.89 -4.80
CA ALA A 64 -1.51 -4.77 -3.68
C ALA A 64 -2.65 -5.74 -4.02
N ARG A 65 -3.70 -5.26 -4.69
CA ARG A 65 -4.83 -6.08 -5.16
C ARG A 65 -4.46 -7.04 -6.27
N GLN A 66 -3.44 -6.74 -7.05
CA GLN A 66 -2.90 -7.65 -8.06
C GLN A 66 -2.00 -8.73 -7.44
N MET A 67 -1.24 -8.39 -6.40
CA MET A 67 -0.33 -9.32 -5.71
C MET A 67 -1.05 -10.31 -4.79
N TYR A 68 -2.12 -9.87 -4.11
CA TYR A 68 -2.79 -10.67 -3.08
C TYR A 68 -4.26 -10.91 -3.40
N THR A 69 -4.74 -12.11 -3.08
CA THR A 69 -6.18 -12.39 -3.16
C THR A 69 -6.95 -11.60 -2.09
N PRO A 70 -8.26 -11.39 -2.27
CA PRO A 70 -9.09 -10.72 -1.26
C PRO A 70 -9.01 -11.37 0.13
N GLN A 71 -8.82 -12.69 0.19
CA GLN A 71 -8.68 -13.42 1.46
C GLN A 71 -7.31 -13.18 2.12
N GLN A 72 -6.27 -12.94 1.32
CA GLN A 72 -4.91 -12.69 1.80
C GLN A 72 -4.66 -11.22 2.16
N PHE A 73 -5.38 -10.29 1.51
CA PHE A 73 -5.12 -8.85 1.58
C PHE A 73 -4.91 -8.35 3.00
N ASN A 74 -5.85 -8.60 3.92
CA ASN A 74 -5.76 -8.10 5.31
C ASN A 74 -4.62 -8.74 6.12
N SER A 75 -4.12 -9.91 5.71
CA SER A 75 -3.02 -10.60 6.40
C SER A 75 -1.64 -10.29 5.81
N MET A 76 -1.62 -9.80 4.58
CA MET A 76 -0.41 -9.58 3.78
C MET A 76 -0.14 -8.10 3.49
N VAL A 77 -1.15 -7.23 3.63
CA VAL A 77 -1.07 -5.78 3.42
C VAL A 77 -1.38 -5.05 4.72
N LEU A 78 -0.49 -4.16 5.14
CA LEU A 78 -0.71 -3.21 6.22
C LEU A 78 -0.67 -1.80 5.65
N GLU A 79 -1.79 -1.11 5.65
CA GLU A 79 -1.90 0.31 5.28
C GLU A 79 -1.92 1.17 6.55
N LEU A 80 -1.04 2.15 6.61
CA LEU A 80 -0.95 3.12 7.70
C LEU A 80 -0.89 4.52 7.09
N ASN A 81 -1.77 5.40 7.55
CA ASN A 81 -1.66 6.82 7.27
C ASN A 81 -0.77 7.47 8.32
N ALA A 82 0.40 7.97 7.91
CA ALA A 82 1.40 8.50 8.83
C ALA A 82 1.05 9.89 9.39
N SER A 83 0.06 10.58 8.84
CA SER A 83 -0.39 11.87 9.38
C SER A 83 -1.29 11.72 10.61
N ASP A 84 -2.08 10.65 10.67
CA ASP A 84 -2.99 10.37 11.79
C ASP A 84 -2.23 9.99 13.06
N ASP A 85 -1.19 9.16 12.91
CA ASP A 85 -0.33 8.74 14.00
C ASP A 85 1.14 8.96 13.60
N ARG A 86 1.75 10.02 14.13
CA ARG A 86 3.12 10.48 13.75
C ARG A 86 4.26 9.90 14.61
N GLY A 87 3.89 9.07 15.59
CA GLY A 87 4.77 8.64 16.67
C GLY A 87 5.60 7.39 16.35
N ILE A 88 6.81 7.33 16.92
CA ILE A 88 7.70 6.15 16.88
C ILE A 88 7.04 4.85 17.39
N GLY A 89 5.97 4.98 18.20
CA GLY A 89 5.22 3.85 18.75
C GLY A 89 4.61 2.93 17.70
N ILE A 90 4.15 3.47 16.56
CA ILE A 90 3.59 2.65 15.47
C ILE A 90 4.68 1.81 14.82
N VAL A 91 5.83 2.43 14.57
CA VAL A 91 6.97 1.76 13.93
C VAL A 91 7.43 0.60 14.78
N ARG A 92 7.63 0.84 16.08
CA ARG A 92 8.09 -0.19 17.03
C ARG A 92 7.01 -1.20 17.42
N GLY A 93 5.74 -0.85 17.28
CA GLY A 93 4.59 -1.70 17.62
C GLY A 93 4.03 -2.40 16.40
N GLN A 94 3.15 -1.72 15.67
CA GLN A 94 2.36 -2.31 14.59
C GLN A 94 3.22 -2.77 13.41
N ILE A 95 4.12 -1.91 12.91
CA ILE A 95 4.96 -2.23 11.75
C ILE A 95 5.89 -3.39 12.06
N LEU A 96 6.63 -3.32 13.18
CA LEU A 96 7.55 -4.37 13.57
C LEU A 96 6.82 -5.71 13.83
N SER A 97 5.67 -5.68 14.52
CA SER A 97 4.85 -6.87 14.76
C SER A 97 4.34 -7.49 13.46
N PHE A 98 3.86 -6.67 12.53
CA PHE A 98 3.38 -7.14 11.24
C PHE A 98 4.51 -7.73 10.39
N ALA A 99 5.66 -7.06 10.33
CA ALA A 99 6.83 -7.53 9.58
C ALA A 99 7.43 -8.83 10.16
N SER A 100 7.43 -9.00 11.48
CA SER A 100 8.01 -10.17 12.16
C SER A 100 7.06 -11.38 12.24
N THR A 101 5.74 -11.16 12.17
CA THR A 101 4.76 -12.26 12.22
C THR A 101 4.81 -13.08 10.94
N ARG A 102 5.04 -14.40 11.04
CA ARG A 102 4.93 -15.30 9.89
C ARG A 102 3.46 -15.65 9.61
N THR A 103 2.98 -15.43 8.39
CA THR A 103 1.65 -15.89 7.96
C THR A 103 1.69 -17.38 7.61
N ILE A 104 0.64 -18.11 8.02
CA ILE A 104 0.55 -19.58 7.97
C ILE A 104 0.39 -20.08 6.52
N PHE A 105 -0.26 -19.29 5.65
CA PHE A 105 -0.51 -19.63 4.24
C PHE A 105 0.39 -18.76 3.34
N LYS A 106 1.62 -19.22 3.09
CA LYS A 106 2.68 -18.41 2.49
C LYS A 106 2.74 -18.54 0.97
N ALA A 107 2.72 -17.41 0.25
CA ALA A 107 3.09 -17.35 -1.17
C ALA A 107 3.88 -16.09 -1.59
N GLY A 108 4.25 -15.18 -0.67
CA GLY A 108 4.97 -13.96 -1.06
C GLY A 108 5.47 -13.09 0.11
N PRO A 109 6.17 -11.98 -0.19
CA PRO A 109 6.53 -10.97 0.81
C PRO A 109 5.26 -10.33 1.41
N LYS A 110 5.37 -9.67 2.56
CA LYS A 110 4.31 -8.78 3.06
C LYS A 110 4.51 -7.38 2.51
N LEU A 111 3.41 -6.65 2.33
CA LEU A 111 3.43 -5.26 1.88
C LEU A 111 3.02 -4.33 3.03
N ILE A 112 3.83 -3.32 3.28
CA ILE A 112 3.52 -2.25 4.24
C ILE A 112 3.47 -0.95 3.44
N ILE A 113 2.34 -0.25 3.53
CA ILE A 113 2.07 0.99 2.84
C ILE A 113 2.01 2.09 3.90
N LEU A 114 2.93 3.05 3.78
CA LEU A 114 2.98 4.24 4.63
C LEU A 114 2.52 5.42 3.77
N ASP A 115 1.24 5.77 3.87
CA ASP A 115 0.74 6.96 3.18
C ASP A 115 1.11 8.23 3.97
N GLU A 116 1.29 9.34 3.26
CA GLU A 116 1.75 10.62 3.83
C GLU A 116 3.03 10.46 4.68
N ALA A 117 3.96 9.61 4.24
CA ALA A 117 5.19 9.30 4.97
C ALA A 117 6.09 10.54 5.24
N ASP A 118 5.88 11.63 4.51
CA ASP A 118 6.51 12.93 4.76
C ASP A 118 6.05 13.57 6.07
N ALA A 119 4.88 13.18 6.61
CA ALA A 119 4.39 13.61 7.92
C ALA A 119 5.06 12.88 9.10
N MET A 120 5.85 11.83 8.84
CA MET A 120 6.54 11.06 9.88
C MET A 120 7.66 11.87 10.55
N THR A 121 7.79 11.71 11.87
CA THR A 121 8.94 12.26 12.61
C THR A 121 10.26 11.60 12.17
N ASN A 122 11.36 12.36 12.23
CA ASN A 122 12.71 11.84 11.93
C ASN A 122 13.06 10.60 12.75
N ASP A 123 12.62 10.54 14.01
CA ASP A 123 12.83 9.38 14.88
C ASP A 123 12.10 8.13 14.39
N ALA A 124 10.87 8.28 13.90
CA ALA A 124 10.11 7.19 13.29
C ALA A 124 10.76 6.72 11.98
N GLN A 125 11.22 7.65 11.12
CA GLN A 125 11.95 7.30 9.90
C GLN A 125 13.27 6.57 10.20
N ASN A 126 14.01 7.02 11.21
CA ASN A 126 15.25 6.36 11.64
C ASN A 126 15.00 4.97 12.23
N ALA A 127 13.86 4.77 12.90
CA ALA A 127 13.45 3.46 13.40
C ALA A 127 13.08 2.49 12.28
N LEU A 128 12.56 2.96 11.14
CA LEU A 128 12.27 2.13 9.96
C LEU A 128 13.52 1.65 9.22
N ARG A 129 14.66 2.34 9.37
CA ARG A 129 15.92 1.97 8.70
C ARG A 129 16.67 0.80 9.37
N ARG A 130 16.26 0.40 10.58
CA ARG A 130 16.94 -0.60 11.41
C ARG A 130 16.11 -1.86 11.51
#